data_AF-A0A810MX55-F1
#
_entry.id   AF-A0A810MX55-F1
#
_cell.length_a   1.000
_cell.length_b   1.000
_cell.length_c   1.000
_cell.angle_alpha   90.00
_cell.angle_beta   90.00
_cell.angle_gamma   90.00
#
_symmetry.space_group_name_H-M   'P 1'
#
loop_
_entity.id
_entity.type
_entity.pdbx_description
1 polymer ?
#
loop_
_entity_poly.entity_id
_entity_poly.type
_entity_poly.pdbx_seq_one_letter_code
_entity_poly.pdbx_strand_id
1 'polypeptide(L)'
;MGLIYVNPEGPAGHPDALASARDIRDTFARMAMNDEETVALIVGGHTVGKAHGAVDPQYLGPEPEGAPVEQQGLGWKNSYGSGKGVDTLTSGLEGAWTTEPTKWDNGYLDNLFRYDWELTTSPAGAKQWKPKDTAAEGTVPDAHDPSKRHAPMMLTSDLALKIDPIYEPIARRFWENPDQLAEAFAKAWFKLLHRDMGPVSRYLGPWVPEPQLWQDPVPTVDHELVTAEDAAALKVKVLESGLSVSQLVATAWASAASFRGTDKRGGANGARIRLAPQKDWEVNNPAELATVLQTLERIQQDFNGEQTGGRKVSLADLIVLAGCAAVERAAKDAGHDIAVPFAPGRTDASQEQTDVETFAVLEPRADGFRNHLRAGEKLSPETLLLDRAFMLNLSAPELTVLIGGLRALNVNAGQSPYGVFTDRPGTLTNDFFVNLLDPRTEWKTAQSSENVYEGRDRATGEVRWTATAVDLVFGSHSQLRANAEVYATADAKEKFVRDFVAAWDKVMNLDRFDLA
;
A
#
# COMPACT_ATOMS: atom_id res chain seq x y z
N MET A 1 -14.85 6.80 15.45
CA MET A 1 -14.55 6.67 14.00
C MET A 1 -14.60 8.07 13.41
N GLY A 2 -13.69 8.42 12.49
CA GLY A 2 -13.54 9.78 11.96
C GLY A 2 -12.41 10.61 12.59
N LEU A 3 -11.51 9.99 13.38
CA LEU A 3 -10.29 10.61 13.88
C LEU A 3 -9.12 10.31 12.93
N ILE A 4 -8.10 11.16 12.93
CA ILE A 4 -6.89 10.94 12.13
C ILE A 4 -6.04 9.80 12.73
N TYR A 5 -5.74 9.88 14.04
CA TYR A 5 -4.93 8.89 14.76
C TYR A 5 -5.65 8.44 16.04
N VAL A 6 -5.58 9.26 17.08
CA VAL A 6 -6.07 8.95 18.43
C VAL A 6 -7.06 10.01 18.91
N ASN A 7 -7.76 9.69 20.01
CA ASN A 7 -8.58 10.68 20.71
C ASN A 7 -7.68 11.59 21.57
N PRO A 8 -7.69 12.93 21.37
CA PRO A 8 -6.82 13.85 22.11
C PRO A 8 -7.11 13.94 23.61
N GLU A 9 -8.32 13.56 24.05
CA GLU A 9 -8.69 13.45 25.47
C GLU A 9 -8.16 12.17 26.12
N GLY A 10 -7.65 11.21 25.31
CA GLY A 10 -7.19 9.89 25.70
C GLY A 10 -8.16 8.75 25.29
N PRO A 11 -7.78 7.47 25.49
CA PRO A 11 -8.53 6.33 24.95
C PRO A 11 -9.99 6.32 25.40
N ALA A 12 -10.92 6.28 24.44
CA ALA A 12 -12.36 6.41 24.68
C ALA A 12 -12.78 7.64 25.53
N GLY A 13 -12.00 8.73 25.49
CA GLY A 13 -12.24 9.95 26.28
C GLY A 13 -11.78 9.86 27.73
N HIS A 14 -11.02 8.83 28.10
CA HIS A 14 -10.41 8.71 29.43
C HIS A 14 -9.04 9.42 29.44
N PRO A 15 -8.82 10.42 30.33
CA PRO A 15 -7.60 11.22 30.37
C PRO A 15 -6.44 10.47 31.04
N ASP A 16 -6.06 9.34 30.46
CA ASP A 16 -4.92 8.53 30.84
C ASP A 16 -3.83 8.66 29.77
N ALA A 17 -2.79 9.42 30.11
CA ALA A 17 -1.69 9.70 29.20
C ALA A 17 -0.81 8.47 28.91
N LEU A 18 -0.67 7.50 29.83
CA LEU A 18 0.05 6.24 29.55
C LEU A 18 -0.75 5.36 28.62
N ALA A 19 -2.07 5.29 28.81
CA ALA A 19 -2.93 4.59 27.87
C ALA A 19 -2.94 5.28 26.50
N SER A 20 -2.95 6.61 26.46
CA SER A 20 -2.84 7.38 25.22
C SER A 20 -1.53 7.11 24.48
N ALA A 21 -0.40 6.95 25.18
CA ALA A 21 0.89 6.64 24.55
C ALA A 21 0.86 5.32 23.77
N ARG A 22 0.13 4.32 24.26
CA ARG A 22 -0.04 3.03 23.56
C ARG A 22 -0.80 3.20 22.26
N ASP A 23 -1.92 3.93 22.28
CA ASP A 23 -2.72 4.19 21.09
C ASP A 23 -1.95 5.06 20.09
N ILE A 24 -1.18 6.05 20.56
CA ILE A 24 -0.31 6.88 19.71
C ILE A 24 0.69 5.98 18.99
N ARG A 25 1.40 5.11 19.72
CA ARG A 25 2.40 4.21 19.13
C ARG A 25 1.81 3.27 18.09
N ASP A 26 0.69 2.62 18.42
CA ASP A 26 0.04 1.68 17.49
C ASP A 26 -0.42 2.40 16.21
N THR A 27 -1.08 3.55 16.34
CA THR A 27 -1.64 4.27 15.19
C THR A 27 -0.55 4.92 14.33
N PHE A 28 0.49 5.50 14.92
CA PHE A 28 1.62 6.07 14.16
C PHE A 28 2.44 4.98 13.47
N ALA A 29 2.68 3.83 14.11
CA ALA A 29 3.34 2.70 13.49
C ALA A 29 2.56 2.17 12.27
N ARG A 30 1.23 2.08 12.36
CA ARG A 30 0.35 1.75 11.21
C ARG A 30 0.39 2.77 10.08
N MET A 31 0.86 3.98 10.37
CA MET A 31 1.10 5.04 9.38
C MET A 31 2.59 5.20 9.06
N ALA A 32 3.40 4.17 9.29
CA ALA A 32 4.83 4.13 8.97
C ALA A 32 5.67 5.21 9.66
N MET A 33 5.28 5.61 10.88
CA MET A 33 6.08 6.50 11.74
C MET A 33 6.60 5.72 12.96
N ASN A 34 7.90 5.75 13.19
CA ASN A 34 8.52 5.17 14.38
C ASN A 34 8.38 6.12 15.60
N ASP A 35 8.91 5.71 16.76
CA ASP A 35 8.77 6.50 17.99
C ASP A 35 9.44 7.90 17.91
N GLU A 36 10.61 8.01 17.28
CA GLU A 36 11.29 9.31 17.12
C GLU A 36 10.52 10.24 16.18
N GLU A 37 10.09 9.73 15.03
CA GLU A 37 9.27 10.46 14.06
C GLU A 37 7.94 10.91 14.69
N THR A 38 7.34 10.05 15.51
CA THR A 38 6.08 10.34 16.23
C THR A 38 6.25 11.49 17.21
N VAL A 39 7.27 11.43 18.08
CA VAL A 39 7.55 12.50 19.04
C VAL A 39 7.86 13.80 18.29
N ALA A 40 8.70 13.74 17.25
CA ALA A 40 9.07 14.92 16.47
C ALA A 40 7.85 15.58 15.79
N LEU A 41 6.96 14.78 15.19
CA LEU A 41 5.74 15.27 14.54
C LEU A 41 4.76 15.92 15.51
N ILE A 42 4.50 15.29 16.67
CA ILE A 42 3.57 15.84 17.66
C ILE A 42 4.15 17.12 18.26
N VAL A 43 5.40 17.10 18.70
CA VAL A 43 6.09 18.28 19.25
C VAL A 43 6.11 19.40 18.23
N GLY A 44 6.62 19.15 17.03
CA GLY A 44 6.78 20.18 16.01
C GLY A 44 5.44 20.74 15.51
N GLY A 45 4.41 19.90 15.41
CA GLY A 45 3.06 20.34 15.07
C GLY A 45 2.44 21.22 16.15
N HIS A 46 2.54 20.82 17.42
CA HIS A 46 1.98 21.56 18.56
C HIS A 46 2.85 22.73 19.04
N THR A 47 4.04 22.94 18.47
CA THR A 47 4.82 24.19 18.67
C THR A 47 4.07 25.42 18.13
N VAL A 48 3.19 25.24 17.13
CA VAL A 48 2.47 26.33 16.47
C VAL A 48 0.95 26.21 16.63
N GLY A 49 0.27 27.35 16.67
CA GLY A 49 -1.19 27.45 16.69
C GLY A 49 -1.84 27.16 18.05
N LYS A 50 -3.11 26.73 18.00
CA LYS A 50 -3.96 26.47 19.16
C LYS A 50 -5.08 25.48 18.83
N ALA A 51 -5.69 24.90 19.86
CA ALA A 51 -6.98 24.21 19.77
C ALA A 51 -8.16 25.21 19.89
N HIS A 52 -9.35 24.81 19.42
CA HIS A 52 -10.57 25.65 19.44
C HIS A 52 -11.77 24.91 20.06
N GLY A 53 -12.29 25.49 21.14
CA GLY A 53 -13.25 24.94 22.09
C GLY A 53 -13.93 26.04 22.91
N ALA A 54 -14.10 27.23 22.33
CA ALA A 54 -14.54 28.43 23.05
C ALA A 54 -16.00 28.39 23.52
N VAL A 55 -16.82 27.54 22.90
CA VAL A 55 -18.27 27.50 23.10
C VAL A 55 -18.78 26.07 23.20
N ASP A 56 -19.99 25.91 23.72
CA ASP A 56 -20.67 24.61 23.83
C ASP A 56 -20.87 23.94 22.45
N PRO A 57 -20.62 22.62 22.31
CA PRO A 57 -20.80 21.90 21.05
C PRO A 57 -22.20 21.98 20.43
N GLN A 58 -23.24 22.29 21.22
CA GLN A 58 -24.62 22.46 20.72
C GLN A 58 -24.76 23.54 19.65
N TYR A 59 -23.80 24.48 19.55
CA TYR A 59 -23.85 25.56 18.58
C TYR A 59 -23.34 25.18 17.18
N LEU A 60 -22.70 24.01 17.02
CA LEU A 60 -22.25 23.52 15.72
C LEU A 60 -23.39 22.89 14.92
N GLY A 61 -23.56 23.37 13.69
CA GLY A 61 -24.38 22.72 12.67
C GLY A 61 -23.69 21.50 12.03
N PRO A 62 -24.37 20.88 11.04
CA PRO A 62 -23.87 19.70 10.33
C PRO A 62 -22.50 19.90 9.67
N GLU A 63 -21.76 18.81 9.52
CA GLU A 63 -20.55 18.72 8.68
C GLU A 63 -20.86 19.03 7.20
N PRO A 64 -19.85 19.28 6.34
CA PRO A 64 -20.06 19.75 4.97
C PRO A 64 -21.05 18.93 4.12
N GLU A 65 -21.02 17.59 4.21
CA GLU A 65 -21.93 16.71 3.45
C GLU A 65 -23.38 16.72 3.99
N GLY A 66 -23.55 17.07 5.27
CA GLY A 66 -24.86 17.25 5.90
C GLY A 66 -25.36 18.69 5.89
N ALA A 67 -24.54 19.64 5.42
CA ALA A 67 -24.85 21.06 5.47
C ALA A 67 -25.84 21.49 4.36
N PRO A 68 -26.69 22.50 4.61
CA PRO A 68 -27.53 23.09 3.58
C PRO A 68 -26.72 23.62 2.39
N VAL A 69 -27.29 23.50 1.19
CA VAL A 69 -26.63 23.86 -0.09
C VAL A 69 -26.11 25.30 -0.12
N GLU A 70 -26.76 26.23 0.58
CA GLU A 70 -26.33 27.62 0.69
C GLU A 70 -25.02 27.82 1.47
N GLN A 71 -24.50 26.79 2.15
CA GLN A 71 -23.17 26.80 2.77
C GLN A 71 -22.03 26.48 1.78
N GLN A 72 -22.36 26.13 0.52
CA GLN A 72 -21.40 26.02 -0.58
C GLN A 72 -20.18 25.14 -0.28
N GLY A 73 -20.43 23.92 0.22
CA GLY A 73 -19.39 22.95 0.52
C GLY A 73 -18.64 23.20 1.83
N LEU A 74 -19.03 24.22 2.60
CA LEU A 74 -18.60 24.40 3.99
C LEU A 74 -19.57 23.68 4.95
N GLY A 75 -19.16 23.52 6.20
CA GLY A 75 -19.97 22.92 7.26
C GLY A 75 -19.51 23.39 8.65
N TRP A 76 -20.00 22.72 9.69
CA TRP A 76 -19.74 23.06 11.09
C TRP A 76 -20.04 24.53 11.41
N LYS A 77 -21.11 25.08 10.81
CA LYS A 77 -21.51 26.47 11.06
C LYS A 77 -21.80 26.64 12.54
N ASN A 78 -21.01 27.49 13.19
CA ASN A 78 -21.21 27.85 14.58
C ASN A 78 -22.22 29.01 14.69
N SER A 79 -23.28 28.79 15.46
CA SER A 79 -24.37 29.75 15.68
C SER A 79 -24.15 30.68 16.88
N TYR A 80 -23.10 30.46 17.69
CA TYR A 80 -22.79 31.29 18.84
C TYR A 80 -21.98 32.53 18.46
N GLY A 81 -22.40 33.70 18.94
CA GLY A 81 -21.67 34.95 18.77
C GLY A 81 -21.39 35.23 17.29
N SER A 82 -20.11 35.45 16.96
CA SER A 82 -19.65 35.61 15.58
C SER A 82 -19.45 34.29 14.81
N GLY A 83 -19.45 33.16 15.52
CA GLY A 83 -19.21 31.82 14.99
C GLY A 83 -17.76 31.54 14.57
N LYS A 84 -16.84 32.49 14.80
CA LYS A 84 -15.43 32.44 14.38
C LYS A 84 -14.56 33.31 15.29
N GLY A 85 -13.26 33.35 15.05
CA GLY A 85 -12.32 34.12 15.87
C GLY A 85 -12.38 33.68 17.34
N VAL A 86 -12.69 34.61 18.25
CA VAL A 86 -12.82 34.34 19.70
C VAL A 86 -13.92 33.33 20.04
N ASP A 87 -14.91 33.15 19.17
CA ASP A 87 -16.03 32.21 19.38
C ASP A 87 -15.81 30.86 18.67
N THR A 88 -14.62 30.61 18.11
CA THR A 88 -14.36 29.41 17.30
C THR A 88 -14.48 28.13 18.11
N LEU A 89 -15.13 27.13 17.53
CA LEU A 89 -15.17 25.76 18.02
C LEU A 89 -14.78 24.80 16.89
N THR A 90 -13.89 23.86 17.19
CA THR A 90 -13.43 22.83 16.24
C THR A 90 -13.29 21.49 16.94
N SER A 91 -12.27 21.30 17.79
CA SER A 91 -12.07 20.05 18.52
C SER A 91 -12.83 19.99 19.84
N GLY A 92 -13.25 21.16 20.37
CA GLY A 92 -13.77 21.28 21.73
C GLY A 92 -12.68 21.48 22.78
N LEU A 93 -11.41 21.29 22.45
CA LEU A 93 -10.28 21.65 23.31
C LEU A 93 -9.91 23.13 23.10
N GLU A 94 -9.45 23.84 24.12
CA GLU A 94 -9.23 25.29 24.04
C GLU A 94 -7.89 25.73 24.61
N GLY A 95 -7.15 26.49 23.82
CA GLY A 95 -5.92 27.16 24.22
C GLY A 95 -4.71 26.79 23.34
N ALA A 96 -3.58 27.45 23.60
CA ALA A 96 -2.33 27.23 22.87
C ALA A 96 -1.28 26.54 23.76
N TRP A 97 -0.34 25.84 23.12
CA TRP A 97 0.72 25.12 23.81
C TRP A 97 1.91 26.00 24.20
N THR A 98 2.22 27.03 23.40
CA THR A 98 3.44 27.84 23.49
C THR A 98 3.15 29.30 23.79
N THR A 99 4.14 30.04 24.30
CA THR A 99 4.03 31.49 24.55
C THR A 99 4.14 32.33 23.28
N GLU A 100 4.65 31.74 22.19
CA GLU A 100 4.78 32.38 20.87
C GLU A 100 4.15 31.48 19.78
N PRO A 101 2.80 31.33 19.74
CA PRO A 101 2.12 30.33 18.89
C PRO A 101 2.32 30.47 17.38
N THR A 102 2.99 31.52 16.93
CA THR A 102 3.24 31.80 15.51
C THR A 102 4.73 31.74 15.16
N LYS A 103 5.57 31.22 16.05
CA LYS A 103 7.03 31.08 15.84
C LYS A 103 7.44 29.64 16.06
N TRP A 104 8.41 29.20 15.26
CA TRP A 104 9.13 27.96 15.55
C TRP A 104 10.13 28.22 16.68
N ASP A 105 9.94 27.54 17.79
CA ASP A 105 10.86 27.52 18.94
C ASP A 105 10.72 26.18 19.70
N ASN A 106 11.39 26.04 20.84
CA ASN A 106 11.27 24.86 21.69
C ASN A 106 10.26 25.04 22.84
N GLY A 107 9.37 26.02 22.74
CA GLY A 107 8.43 26.44 23.78
C GLY A 107 7.46 25.34 24.20
N TYR A 108 7.10 24.43 23.28
CA TYR A 108 6.26 23.28 23.59
C TYR A 108 6.93 22.37 24.64
N LEU A 109 8.18 21.95 24.40
CA LEU A 109 8.91 21.07 25.32
C LEU A 109 9.32 21.78 26.60
N ASP A 110 9.68 23.07 26.50
CA ASP A 110 9.92 23.94 27.66
C ASP A 110 8.71 23.93 28.60
N ASN A 111 7.51 24.19 28.09
CA ASN A 111 6.29 24.17 28.89
C ASN A 111 5.98 22.76 29.42
N LEU A 112 6.05 21.73 28.56
CA LEU A 112 5.76 20.35 28.92
C LEU A 112 6.58 19.89 30.12
N PHE A 113 7.90 20.11 30.09
CA PHE A 113 8.80 19.67 31.15
C PHE A 113 8.86 20.62 32.36
N ARG A 114 8.74 21.95 32.15
CA ARG A 114 8.81 22.94 33.24
C ARG A 114 7.68 22.83 34.24
N TYR A 115 6.46 22.55 33.76
CA TYR A 115 5.28 22.57 34.62
C TYR A 115 4.82 21.16 35.03
N ASP A 116 4.26 21.08 36.23
CA ASP A 116 3.33 20.01 36.59
C ASP A 116 1.93 20.35 36.09
N TRP A 117 1.20 19.32 35.66
CA TRP A 117 -0.07 19.48 34.97
C TRP A 117 -1.23 18.95 35.83
N GLU A 118 -2.35 19.65 35.83
CA GLU A 118 -3.61 19.19 36.43
C GLU A 118 -4.74 19.14 35.39
N LEU A 119 -5.59 18.13 35.53
CA LEU A 119 -6.73 17.92 34.67
C LEU A 119 -7.74 19.05 34.87
N THR A 120 -8.22 19.61 33.77
CA THR A 120 -9.25 20.64 33.73
C THR A 120 -10.22 20.34 32.59
N THR A 121 -11.23 21.20 32.44
CA THR A 121 -12.24 21.10 31.38
C THR A 121 -12.22 22.38 30.55
N SER A 122 -12.29 22.26 29.23
CA SER A 122 -12.43 23.37 28.31
C SER A 122 -13.80 24.04 28.44
N PRO A 123 -14.01 25.24 27.87
CA PRO A 123 -15.34 25.85 27.80
C PRO A 123 -16.38 24.98 27.08
N ALA A 124 -15.95 24.15 26.12
CA ALA A 124 -16.81 23.20 25.41
C ALA A 124 -17.03 21.86 26.13
N GLY A 125 -16.46 21.66 27.33
CA GLY A 125 -16.62 20.43 28.11
C GLY A 125 -15.58 19.34 27.88
N ALA A 126 -14.56 19.57 27.04
CA ALA A 126 -13.51 18.59 26.74
C ALA A 126 -12.46 18.53 27.86
N LYS A 127 -11.89 17.35 28.09
CA LYS A 127 -10.83 17.11 29.08
C LYS A 127 -9.47 17.53 28.53
N GLN A 128 -8.80 18.43 29.22
CA GLN A 128 -7.47 18.91 28.88
C GLN A 128 -6.67 19.22 30.14
N TRP A 129 -5.42 19.65 29.98
CA TRP A 129 -4.51 19.88 31.09
C TRP A 129 -4.04 21.33 31.12
N LYS A 130 -3.94 21.87 32.34
CA LYS A 130 -3.36 23.20 32.59
C LYS A 130 -2.21 23.11 33.60
N PRO A 131 -1.27 24.06 33.62
CA PRO A 131 -0.23 24.11 34.63
C PRO A 131 -0.82 24.26 36.04
N LYS A 132 -0.23 23.56 37.01
CA LYS A 132 -0.50 23.78 38.44
C LYS A 132 0.13 25.07 38.95
N ASP A 133 1.22 25.50 38.32
CA ASP A 133 1.92 26.73 38.68
C ASP A 133 1.16 27.95 38.16
N THR A 134 0.66 28.77 39.09
CA THR A 134 -0.05 30.01 38.77
C THR A 134 0.81 31.05 38.06
N ALA A 135 2.15 30.93 38.11
CA ALA A 135 3.05 31.80 37.35
C ALA A 135 2.95 31.58 35.84
N ALA A 136 2.37 30.44 35.40
CA ALA A 136 2.08 30.19 33.99
C ALA A 136 0.89 31.01 33.48
N GLU A 137 0.03 31.52 34.38
CA GLU A 137 -1.09 32.38 34.00
C GLU A 137 -0.60 33.67 33.37
N GLY A 138 -1.18 34.02 32.23
CA GLY A 138 -0.85 35.25 31.51
C GLY A 138 0.40 35.17 30.61
N THR A 139 0.99 33.98 30.44
CA THR A 139 2.19 33.80 29.61
C THR A 139 1.90 33.64 28.11
N VAL A 140 0.69 33.18 27.76
CA VAL A 140 0.28 32.93 26.38
C VAL A 140 -0.59 34.10 25.87
N PRO A 141 -0.30 34.69 24.70
CA PRO A 141 -1.17 35.69 24.09
C PRO A 141 -2.53 35.11 23.67
N ASP A 142 -3.60 35.85 23.90
CA ASP A 142 -4.88 35.56 23.25
C ASP A 142 -4.74 35.76 21.74
N ALA A 143 -5.41 34.91 20.96
CA ALA A 143 -5.29 34.87 19.51
C ALA A 143 -5.91 36.09 18.80
N HIS A 144 -6.83 36.80 19.45
CA HIS A 144 -7.61 37.88 18.82
C HIS A 144 -7.72 39.14 19.68
N ASP A 145 -7.61 39.04 21.00
CA ASP A 145 -7.68 40.16 21.93
C ASP A 145 -6.30 40.47 22.52
N PRO A 146 -5.59 41.51 22.06
CA PRO A 146 -4.24 41.81 22.52
C PRO A 146 -4.16 42.17 24.01
N SER A 147 -5.30 42.51 24.64
CA SER A 147 -5.37 42.81 26.08
C SER A 147 -5.48 41.56 26.96
N LYS A 148 -5.73 40.40 26.35
CA LYS A 148 -5.89 39.13 27.06
C LYS A 148 -4.66 38.24 26.94
N ARG A 149 -4.48 37.44 27.98
CA ARG A 149 -3.43 36.45 28.13
C ARG A 149 -4.00 35.24 28.86
N HIS A 150 -3.44 34.07 28.61
CA HIS A 150 -3.88 32.78 29.15
C HIS A 150 -2.69 32.00 29.69
N ALA A 151 -2.96 30.93 30.46
CA ALA A 151 -1.98 29.87 30.67
C ALA A 151 -1.84 28.98 29.41
N PRO A 152 -0.69 28.32 29.20
CA PRO A 152 -0.59 27.27 28.19
C PRO A 152 -1.46 26.08 28.56
N MET A 153 -1.79 25.25 27.57
CA MET A 153 -2.51 23.99 27.76
C MET A 153 -1.70 22.81 27.24
N MET A 154 -2.05 21.61 27.71
CA MET A 154 -1.61 20.33 27.13
C MET A 154 -2.80 19.38 26.95
N LEU A 155 -2.75 18.57 25.91
CA LEU A 155 -3.68 17.46 25.68
C LEU A 155 -3.25 16.24 26.49
N THR A 156 -4.16 15.27 26.68
CA THR A 156 -3.77 13.98 27.26
C THR A 156 -2.71 13.30 26.40
N SER A 157 -2.82 13.42 25.08
CA SER A 157 -1.83 12.93 24.11
C SER A 157 -0.47 13.63 24.20
N ASP A 158 -0.43 14.89 24.66
CA ASP A 158 0.83 15.63 24.84
C ASP A 158 1.57 15.17 26.08
N LEU A 159 0.82 14.99 27.18
CA LEU A 159 1.38 14.44 28.43
C LEU A 159 1.93 13.03 28.25
N ALA A 160 1.40 12.25 27.30
CA ALA A 160 1.94 10.96 26.94
C ALA A 160 3.44 11.02 26.62
N LEU A 161 3.90 12.09 25.96
CA LEU A 161 5.31 12.27 25.60
C LEU A 161 6.22 12.53 26.81
N LYS A 162 5.66 13.03 27.92
CA LYS A 162 6.39 13.30 29.16
C LYS A 162 6.47 12.10 30.10
N ILE A 163 5.49 11.18 30.04
CA ILE A 163 5.35 10.13 31.05
C ILE A 163 5.56 8.72 30.53
N ASP A 164 5.41 8.49 29.22
CA ASP A 164 5.68 7.20 28.61
C ASP A 164 7.19 6.92 28.61
N PRO A 165 7.64 5.76 29.09
CA PRO A 165 9.07 5.47 29.26
C PRO A 165 9.85 5.33 27.94
N ILE A 166 9.18 5.25 26.80
CA ILE A 166 9.80 5.19 25.46
C ILE A 166 9.85 6.60 24.86
N TYR A 167 8.77 7.38 24.97
CA TYR A 167 8.72 8.74 24.42
C TYR A 167 9.48 9.76 25.27
N GLU A 168 9.48 9.62 26.59
CA GLU A 168 10.09 10.59 27.49
C GLU A 168 11.59 10.80 27.21
N PRO A 169 12.43 9.76 27.03
CA PRO A 169 13.84 9.97 26.71
C PRO A 169 14.07 10.68 25.38
N ILE A 170 13.18 10.46 24.40
CA ILE A 170 13.23 11.12 23.08
C ILE A 170 12.84 12.60 23.24
N ALA A 171 11.71 12.87 23.89
CA ALA A 171 11.22 14.22 24.14
C ALA A 171 12.21 15.03 24.98
N ARG A 172 12.83 14.42 26.00
CA ARG A 172 13.88 15.04 26.81
C ARG A 172 15.13 15.35 25.99
N ARG A 173 15.58 14.42 25.14
CA ARG A 173 16.71 14.68 24.25
C ARG A 173 16.44 15.84 23.30
N PHE A 174 15.25 15.90 22.70
CA PHE A 174 14.82 17.04 21.88
C PHE A 174 14.70 18.34 22.66
N TRP A 175 14.29 18.26 23.93
CA TRP A 175 14.23 19.42 24.81
C TRP A 175 15.62 19.99 25.08
N GLU A 176 16.59 19.13 25.37
CA GLU A 176 17.99 19.48 25.63
C GLU A 176 18.76 19.84 24.36
N ASN A 177 18.30 19.37 23.18
CA ASN A 177 18.97 19.54 21.88
C ASN A 177 17.96 19.97 20.80
N PRO A 178 17.53 21.26 20.78
CA PRO A 178 16.51 21.74 19.84
C PRO A 178 16.87 21.55 18.36
N ASP A 179 18.15 21.56 18.01
CA ASP A 179 18.60 21.32 16.63
C ASP A 179 18.27 19.89 16.15
N GLN A 180 18.33 18.90 17.05
CA GLN A 180 17.94 17.52 16.73
C GLN A 180 16.44 17.40 16.49
N LEU A 181 15.63 18.14 17.26
CA LEU A 181 14.19 18.22 17.03
C LEU A 181 13.89 18.82 15.66
N ALA A 182 14.56 19.94 15.31
CA ALA A 182 14.35 20.60 14.02
C ALA A 182 14.66 19.67 12.84
N GLU A 183 15.76 18.92 12.91
CA GLU A 183 16.13 17.95 11.88
C GLU A 183 15.14 16.77 11.81
N ALA A 184 14.81 16.17 12.95
CA ALA A 184 13.89 15.03 13.01
C ALA A 184 12.49 15.41 12.54
N PHE A 185 11.99 16.58 12.96
CA PHE A 185 10.70 17.10 12.52
C PHE A 185 10.69 17.38 11.01
N ALA A 186 11.73 18.03 10.48
CA ALA A 186 11.81 18.31 9.04
C ALA A 186 11.77 17.03 8.19
N LYS A 187 12.51 15.99 8.60
CA LYS A 187 12.53 14.69 7.92
C LYS A 187 11.19 13.96 8.05
N ALA A 188 10.63 13.90 9.26
CA ALA A 188 9.36 13.23 9.52
C ALA A 188 8.19 13.95 8.83
N TRP A 189 8.20 15.28 8.77
CA TRP A 189 7.22 16.09 8.06
C TRP A 189 7.31 15.87 6.54
N PHE A 190 8.51 15.83 5.98
CA PHE A 190 8.71 15.46 4.57
C PHE A 190 8.16 14.06 4.30
N LYS A 191 8.53 13.05 5.11
CA LYS A 191 8.00 11.69 4.98
C LYS A 191 6.47 11.66 5.09
N LEU A 192 5.87 12.36 6.05
CA LEU A 192 4.42 12.42 6.27
C LEU A 192 3.69 12.88 5.01
N LEU A 193 4.19 13.93 4.37
CA LEU A 193 3.57 14.55 3.20
C LEU A 193 3.84 13.82 1.87
N HIS A 194 4.78 12.87 1.84
CA HIS A 194 5.25 12.26 0.59
C HIS A 194 5.25 10.72 0.60
N ARG A 195 4.93 10.06 1.73
CA ARG A 195 4.95 8.58 1.87
C ARG A 195 4.02 7.83 0.91
N ASP A 196 3.03 8.49 0.33
CA ASP A 196 2.08 7.95 -0.64
C ASP A 196 2.33 8.40 -2.10
N MET A 197 3.45 9.11 -2.33
CA MET A 197 3.87 9.55 -3.66
C MET A 197 4.62 8.47 -4.44
N GLY A 198 4.94 7.31 -3.86
CA GLY A 198 5.70 6.26 -4.55
C GLY A 198 7.15 6.66 -4.87
N PRO A 199 7.74 6.14 -5.97
CA PRO A 199 9.16 6.32 -6.26
C PRO A 199 9.50 7.77 -6.59
N VAL A 200 10.76 8.12 -6.35
CA VAL A 200 11.32 9.48 -6.54
C VAL A 200 11.17 9.98 -7.99
N SER A 201 11.08 9.09 -8.99
CA SER A 201 10.81 9.48 -10.38
C SER A 201 9.49 10.23 -10.58
N ARG A 202 8.56 10.15 -9.62
CA ARG A 202 7.29 10.91 -9.63
C ARG A 202 7.40 12.32 -9.06
N TYR A 203 8.51 12.67 -8.42
CA TYR A 203 8.65 13.93 -7.69
C TYR A 203 9.09 15.02 -8.68
N LEU A 204 8.43 16.17 -8.62
CA LEU A 204 8.63 17.27 -9.57
C LEU A 204 9.08 18.54 -8.84
N GLY A 205 9.91 19.33 -9.50
CA GLY A 205 10.35 20.65 -9.04
C GLY A 205 11.77 20.70 -8.50
N PRO A 206 12.28 21.90 -8.18
CA PRO A 206 13.71 22.13 -7.89
C PRO A 206 14.13 21.81 -6.45
N TRP A 207 13.19 21.39 -5.58
CA TRP A 207 13.42 21.20 -4.14
C TRP A 207 13.24 19.74 -3.70
N VAL A 208 13.31 18.79 -4.64
CA VAL A 208 13.29 17.36 -4.32
C VAL A 208 14.61 17.01 -3.62
N PRO A 209 14.57 16.52 -2.37
CA PRO A 209 15.79 16.11 -1.67
C PRO A 209 16.32 14.78 -2.22
N GLU A 210 17.54 14.42 -1.81
CA GLU A 210 18.11 13.10 -2.11
C GLU A 210 17.19 11.96 -1.63
N PRO A 211 17.13 10.83 -2.37
CA PRO A 211 16.29 9.70 -2.00
C PRO A 211 16.57 9.15 -0.60
N GLN A 212 15.51 8.85 0.14
CA GLN A 212 15.53 8.24 1.47
C GLN A 212 15.09 6.79 1.41
N LEU A 213 15.51 5.99 2.39
CA LEU A 213 15.26 4.54 2.38
C LEU A 213 13.77 4.17 2.30
N TRP A 214 12.89 4.92 2.95
CA TRP A 214 11.44 4.69 2.93
C TRP A 214 10.78 4.93 1.56
N GLN A 215 11.49 5.58 0.63
CA GLN A 215 11.03 5.78 -0.76
C GLN A 215 11.33 4.57 -1.67
N ASP A 216 11.82 3.47 -1.09
CA ASP A 216 12.20 2.24 -1.80
C ASP A 216 13.10 2.52 -3.02
N PRO A 217 14.19 3.29 -2.87
CA PRO A 217 14.96 3.81 -4.00
C PRO A 217 15.52 2.68 -4.87
N VAL A 218 15.58 2.93 -6.18
CA VAL A 218 16.28 2.06 -7.14
C VAL A 218 17.45 2.85 -7.75
N PRO A 219 18.58 2.20 -8.09
CA PRO A 219 19.68 2.89 -8.75
C PRO A 219 19.24 3.49 -10.10
N THR A 220 19.90 4.58 -10.51
CA THR A 220 19.74 5.11 -11.87
C THR A 220 20.38 4.17 -12.90
N VAL A 221 19.85 4.14 -14.12
CA VAL A 221 20.51 3.46 -15.25
C VAL A 221 21.82 4.17 -15.59
N ASP A 222 22.94 3.44 -15.59
CA ASP A 222 24.29 3.95 -15.87
C ASP A 222 24.96 3.28 -17.10
N HIS A 223 24.18 2.53 -17.87
CA HIS A 223 24.64 1.72 -19.00
C HIS A 223 23.69 1.81 -20.21
N GLU A 224 24.14 1.37 -21.38
CA GLU A 224 23.24 1.24 -22.54
C GLU A 224 22.20 0.15 -22.27
N LEU A 225 20.94 0.43 -22.62
CA LEU A 225 19.85 -0.53 -22.52
C LEU A 225 19.87 -1.54 -23.68
N VAL A 226 19.24 -2.69 -23.46
CA VAL A 226 19.02 -3.71 -24.49
C VAL A 226 18.14 -3.20 -25.64
N THR A 227 18.44 -3.60 -26.87
CA THR A 227 17.59 -3.32 -28.04
C THR A 227 16.45 -4.34 -28.16
N ALA A 228 15.59 -4.16 -29.17
CA ALA A 228 14.54 -5.14 -29.48
C ALA A 228 15.13 -6.50 -29.93
N GLU A 229 16.23 -6.48 -30.67
CA GLU A 229 16.94 -7.68 -31.11
C GLU A 229 17.57 -8.43 -29.93
N ASP A 230 18.19 -7.68 -29.00
CA ASP A 230 18.74 -8.26 -27.77
C ASP A 230 17.64 -8.91 -26.93
N ALA A 231 16.50 -8.22 -26.77
CA ALA A 231 15.35 -8.75 -26.05
C ALA A 231 14.81 -10.02 -26.73
N ALA A 232 14.71 -10.05 -28.06
CA ALA A 232 14.29 -11.25 -28.79
C ALA A 232 15.26 -12.43 -28.58
N ALA A 233 16.58 -12.18 -28.63
CA ALA A 233 17.60 -13.20 -28.40
C ALA A 233 17.57 -13.73 -26.94
N LEU A 234 17.38 -12.84 -25.97
CA LEU A 234 17.24 -13.21 -24.56
C LEU A 234 15.99 -14.05 -24.31
N LYS A 235 14.85 -13.73 -24.93
CA LYS A 235 13.63 -14.56 -24.85
C LYS A 235 13.89 -15.99 -25.33
N VAL A 236 14.64 -16.17 -26.42
CA VAL A 236 15.04 -17.51 -26.89
C VAL A 236 15.90 -18.23 -25.86
N LYS A 237 16.97 -17.59 -25.35
CA LYS A 237 17.84 -18.17 -24.31
C LYS A 237 17.05 -18.57 -23.05
N VAL A 238 16.08 -17.76 -22.64
CA VAL A 238 15.18 -18.06 -21.51
C VAL A 238 14.34 -19.30 -21.78
N LEU A 239 13.70 -19.40 -22.95
CA LEU A 239 12.85 -20.55 -23.29
C LEU A 239 13.64 -21.86 -23.45
N GLU A 240 14.92 -21.76 -23.84
CA GLU A 240 15.84 -22.90 -23.95
C GLU A 240 16.47 -23.32 -22.62
N SER A 241 16.29 -22.53 -21.56
CA SER A 241 16.90 -22.78 -20.24
C SER A 241 16.33 -24.00 -19.49
N GLY A 242 15.20 -24.53 -19.95
CA GLY A 242 14.46 -25.63 -19.29
C GLY A 242 13.45 -25.16 -18.25
N LEU A 243 13.34 -23.86 -17.99
CA LEU A 243 12.27 -23.29 -17.15
C LEU A 243 10.92 -23.41 -17.86
N SER A 244 9.91 -23.84 -17.11
CA SER A 244 8.54 -23.99 -17.63
C SER A 244 7.83 -22.64 -17.80
N VAL A 245 6.80 -22.61 -18.64
CA VAL A 245 5.90 -21.45 -18.78
C VAL A 245 5.35 -21.02 -17.41
N SER A 246 4.87 -21.98 -16.60
CA SER A 246 4.32 -21.71 -15.27
C SER A 246 5.34 -20.99 -14.37
N GLN A 247 6.58 -21.50 -14.29
CA GLN A 247 7.66 -20.90 -13.49
C GLN A 247 7.97 -19.45 -13.91
N LEU A 248 8.08 -19.21 -15.21
CA LEU A 248 8.43 -17.90 -15.75
C LEU A 248 7.31 -16.87 -15.54
N VAL A 249 6.06 -17.26 -15.79
CA VAL A 249 4.89 -16.40 -15.58
C VAL A 249 4.68 -16.16 -14.07
N ALA A 250 4.77 -17.20 -13.23
CA ALA A 250 4.61 -17.05 -11.79
C ALA A 250 5.68 -16.14 -11.17
N THR A 251 6.93 -16.21 -11.63
CA THR A 251 8.02 -15.37 -11.14
C THR A 251 7.84 -13.90 -11.55
N ALA A 252 7.50 -13.65 -12.82
CA ALA A 252 7.22 -12.30 -13.29
C ALA A 252 5.99 -11.70 -12.59
N TRP A 253 4.92 -12.49 -12.41
CA TRP A 253 3.73 -12.09 -11.66
C TRP A 253 4.07 -11.77 -10.20
N ALA A 254 4.79 -12.65 -9.51
CA ALA A 254 5.19 -12.44 -8.12
C ALA A 254 5.98 -11.14 -7.92
N SER A 255 6.83 -10.80 -8.90
CA SER A 255 7.63 -9.57 -8.88
C SER A 255 6.73 -8.34 -9.08
N ALA A 256 6.02 -8.27 -10.20
CA ALA A 256 5.22 -7.11 -10.59
C ALA A 256 3.99 -6.89 -9.70
N ALA A 257 3.32 -7.97 -9.28
CA ALA A 257 2.08 -7.87 -8.52
C ALA A 257 2.32 -7.28 -7.13
N SER A 258 3.53 -7.22 -6.59
CA SER A 258 3.78 -6.53 -5.31
C SER A 258 3.36 -5.05 -5.33
N PHE A 259 3.15 -4.46 -6.51
CA PHE A 259 2.64 -3.11 -6.68
C PHE A 259 1.26 -2.89 -6.01
N ARG A 260 1.05 -1.67 -5.48
CA ARG A 260 -0.27 -1.15 -5.15
C ARG A 260 -0.39 0.34 -5.50
N GLY A 261 -1.43 0.72 -6.23
CA GLY A 261 -1.65 2.09 -6.72
C GLY A 261 -2.03 3.10 -5.64
N THR A 262 -2.40 2.61 -4.44
CA THR A 262 -2.82 3.41 -3.28
C THR A 262 -1.70 4.33 -2.79
N ASP A 263 -0.47 3.80 -2.66
CA ASP A 263 0.74 4.56 -2.32
C ASP A 263 1.88 4.39 -3.35
N LYS A 264 1.63 3.63 -4.42
CA LYS A 264 2.55 3.39 -5.56
C LYS A 264 3.85 2.69 -5.14
N ARG A 265 3.83 1.93 -4.04
CA ARG A 265 4.91 1.04 -3.62
C ARG A 265 4.82 -0.32 -4.32
N GLY A 266 5.92 -1.06 -4.29
CA GLY A 266 6.06 -2.37 -4.94
C GLY A 266 6.23 -2.26 -6.46
N GLY A 267 6.16 -3.41 -7.13
CA GLY A 267 6.41 -3.56 -8.56
C GLY A 267 7.68 -4.36 -8.86
N ALA A 268 7.97 -4.54 -10.14
CA ALA A 268 9.08 -5.36 -10.61
C ALA A 268 10.44 -4.62 -10.64
N ASN A 269 10.42 -3.28 -10.69
CA ASN A 269 11.61 -2.45 -10.66
C ASN A 269 12.33 -2.57 -9.31
N GLY A 270 13.66 -2.66 -9.36
CA GLY A 270 14.50 -3.00 -8.21
C GLY A 270 14.79 -4.49 -8.07
N ALA A 271 14.08 -5.38 -8.78
CA ALA A 271 14.17 -6.83 -8.65
C ALA A 271 14.13 -7.30 -7.18
N ARG A 272 13.32 -6.64 -6.35
CA ARG A 272 13.27 -6.88 -4.90
C ARG A 272 12.73 -8.26 -4.54
N ILE A 273 12.10 -8.96 -5.49
CA ILE A 273 11.73 -10.37 -5.36
C ILE A 273 12.93 -11.27 -5.01
N ARG A 274 14.16 -10.90 -5.36
CA ARG A 274 15.38 -11.65 -5.00
C ARG A 274 15.94 -11.31 -3.61
N LEU A 275 15.40 -10.30 -2.95
CA LEU A 275 15.88 -9.74 -1.69
C LEU A 275 14.95 -10.13 -0.53
N ALA A 276 15.44 -9.97 0.70
CA ALA A 276 14.58 -10.06 1.86
C ALA A 276 13.65 -8.82 1.93
N PRO A 277 12.36 -8.99 2.28
CA PRO A 277 11.73 -10.24 2.69
C PRO A 277 11.07 -11.04 1.55
N GLN A 278 10.94 -10.46 0.34
CA GLN A 278 10.10 -11.03 -0.72
C GLN A 278 10.50 -12.44 -1.17
N LYS A 279 11.81 -12.74 -1.17
CA LYS A 279 12.34 -14.05 -1.56
C LYS A 279 11.87 -15.17 -0.62
N ASP A 280 11.47 -14.84 0.61
CA ASP A 280 11.09 -15.78 1.66
C ASP A 280 9.56 -15.85 1.89
N TRP A 281 8.77 -15.05 1.17
CA TRP A 281 7.31 -15.09 1.29
C TRP A 281 6.74 -16.42 0.80
N GLU A 282 5.84 -17.01 1.59
CA GLU A 282 5.23 -18.31 1.29
C GLU A 282 4.55 -18.32 -0.09
N VAL A 283 3.81 -17.26 -0.42
CA VAL A 283 3.10 -17.11 -1.69
C VAL A 283 4.02 -17.11 -2.91
N ASN A 284 5.30 -16.78 -2.73
CA ASN A 284 6.29 -16.74 -3.79
C ASN A 284 7.02 -18.09 -4.01
N ASN A 285 6.70 -19.13 -3.24
CA ASN A 285 7.36 -20.44 -3.30
C ASN A 285 8.91 -20.33 -3.29
N PRO A 286 9.53 -20.02 -2.15
CA PRO A 286 10.95 -19.64 -2.08
C PRO A 286 11.92 -20.61 -2.75
N ALA A 287 11.68 -21.92 -2.66
CA ALA A 287 12.55 -22.94 -3.26
C ALA A 287 12.48 -22.94 -4.79
N GLU A 288 11.28 -22.81 -5.36
CA GLU A 288 11.08 -22.71 -6.80
C GLU A 288 11.59 -21.36 -7.33
N LEU A 289 11.27 -20.27 -6.62
CA LEU A 289 11.73 -18.93 -6.96
C LEU A 289 13.26 -18.85 -7.01
N ALA A 290 13.96 -19.41 -6.01
CA ALA A 290 15.43 -19.44 -5.98
C ALA A 290 16.01 -20.15 -7.22
N THR A 291 15.38 -21.25 -7.66
CA THR A 291 15.80 -21.99 -8.86
C THR A 291 15.63 -21.15 -10.13
N VAL A 292 14.50 -20.46 -10.27
CA VAL A 292 14.23 -19.58 -11.41
C VAL A 292 15.22 -18.40 -11.42
N LEU A 293 15.37 -17.72 -10.28
CA LEU A 293 16.26 -16.56 -10.17
C LEU A 293 17.72 -16.92 -10.46
N GLN A 294 18.22 -18.05 -9.95
CA GLN A 294 19.59 -18.50 -10.24
C GLN A 294 19.79 -18.76 -11.74
N THR A 295 18.79 -19.32 -12.42
CA THR A 295 18.86 -19.58 -13.85
C THR A 295 18.84 -18.28 -14.66
N LEU A 296 17.97 -17.33 -14.31
CA LEU A 296 17.90 -16.03 -14.96
C LEU A 296 19.18 -15.21 -14.69
N GLU A 297 19.72 -15.25 -13.47
CA GLU A 297 20.97 -14.58 -13.12
C GLU A 297 22.15 -15.11 -13.96
N ARG A 298 22.23 -16.42 -14.20
CA ARG A 298 23.25 -16.98 -15.11
C ARG A 298 23.09 -16.43 -16.54
N ILE A 299 21.86 -16.41 -17.07
CA ILE A 299 21.58 -15.85 -18.41
C ILE A 299 21.98 -14.36 -18.48
N GLN A 300 21.68 -13.60 -17.42
CA GLN A 300 22.07 -12.21 -17.29
C GLN A 300 23.60 -12.04 -17.31
N GLN A 301 24.31 -12.82 -16.49
CA GLN A 301 25.78 -12.78 -16.39
C GLN A 301 26.43 -13.12 -17.73
N ASP A 302 25.96 -14.18 -18.38
CA ASP A 302 26.45 -14.60 -19.70
C ASP A 302 26.23 -13.49 -20.75
N PHE A 303 25.00 -12.95 -20.85
CA PHE A 303 24.70 -11.87 -21.80
C PHE A 303 25.56 -10.63 -21.54
N ASN A 304 25.62 -10.17 -20.29
CA ASN A 304 26.37 -8.96 -19.91
C ASN A 304 27.89 -9.14 -20.10
N GLY A 305 28.43 -10.34 -19.88
CA GLY A 305 29.84 -10.66 -20.10
C GLY A 305 30.24 -10.74 -21.58
N GLU A 306 29.29 -11.05 -22.46
CA GLU A 306 29.48 -11.05 -23.92
C GLU A 306 29.48 -9.64 -24.53
N GLN A 307 28.96 -8.63 -23.83
CA GLN A 307 28.85 -7.26 -24.38
C GLN A 307 30.18 -6.49 -24.30
N THR A 308 30.56 -5.86 -25.42
CA THR A 308 31.76 -5.00 -25.51
C THR A 308 31.45 -3.50 -25.50
N GLY A 309 30.18 -3.11 -25.70
CA GLY A 309 29.73 -1.72 -25.81
C GLY A 309 29.14 -1.11 -24.54
N GLY A 310 29.37 -1.71 -23.37
CA GLY A 310 28.78 -1.25 -22.10
C GLY A 310 27.28 -1.55 -21.95
N ARG A 311 26.64 -2.15 -22.96
CA ARG A 311 25.25 -2.62 -22.90
C ARG A 311 25.08 -3.70 -21.85
N LYS A 312 23.99 -3.61 -21.09
CA LYS A 312 23.63 -4.61 -20.07
C LYS A 312 22.12 -4.76 -19.96
N VAL A 313 21.70 -5.89 -19.40
CA VAL A 313 20.34 -6.14 -18.92
C VAL A 313 20.36 -6.30 -17.40
N SER A 314 19.42 -5.65 -16.71
CA SER A 314 19.18 -5.86 -15.28
C SER A 314 18.42 -7.15 -15.04
N LEU A 315 18.49 -7.69 -13.82
CA LEU A 315 17.72 -8.86 -13.46
C LEU A 315 16.23 -8.50 -13.36
N ALA A 316 15.91 -7.28 -12.96
CA ALA A 316 14.54 -6.75 -12.95
C ALA A 316 13.90 -6.81 -14.34
N ASP A 317 14.61 -6.35 -15.37
CA ASP A 317 14.14 -6.44 -16.74
C ASP A 317 14.10 -7.88 -17.25
N LEU A 318 15.10 -8.70 -16.91
CA LEU A 318 15.15 -10.10 -17.35
C LEU A 318 14.02 -10.94 -16.76
N ILE A 319 13.61 -10.70 -15.50
CA ILE A 319 12.44 -11.36 -14.89
C ILE A 319 11.17 -11.04 -15.68
N VAL A 320 10.94 -9.76 -16.00
CA VAL A 320 9.76 -9.35 -16.77
C VAL A 320 9.81 -9.90 -18.20
N LEU A 321 10.96 -9.78 -18.86
CA LEU A 321 11.17 -10.30 -20.22
C LEU A 321 10.96 -11.81 -20.31
N ALA A 322 11.39 -12.55 -19.29
CA ALA A 322 11.19 -13.99 -19.20
C ALA A 322 9.71 -14.37 -19.06
N GLY A 323 8.95 -13.59 -18.28
CA GLY A 323 7.49 -13.70 -18.23
C GLY A 323 6.83 -13.41 -19.59
N CYS A 324 7.26 -12.36 -20.28
CA CYS A 324 6.80 -12.05 -21.64
C CYS A 324 7.08 -13.22 -22.61
N ALA A 325 8.29 -13.79 -22.59
CA ALA A 325 8.65 -14.95 -23.41
C ALA A 325 7.73 -16.15 -23.17
N ALA A 326 7.40 -16.41 -21.91
CA ALA A 326 6.53 -17.52 -21.52
C ALA A 326 5.07 -17.30 -21.97
N VAL A 327 4.56 -16.07 -21.88
CA VAL A 327 3.21 -15.73 -22.39
C VAL A 327 3.16 -15.86 -23.92
N GLU A 328 4.17 -15.37 -24.64
CA GLU A 328 4.28 -15.55 -26.10
C GLU A 328 4.30 -17.03 -26.48
N ARG A 329 5.09 -17.83 -25.75
CA ARG A 329 5.16 -19.28 -25.95
C ARG A 329 3.80 -19.95 -25.72
N ALA A 330 3.14 -19.63 -24.62
CA ALA A 330 1.84 -20.20 -24.26
C ALA A 330 0.73 -19.82 -25.27
N ALA A 331 0.77 -18.59 -25.81
CA ALA A 331 -0.13 -18.16 -26.87
C ALA A 331 0.14 -18.93 -28.19
N LYS A 332 1.42 -19.12 -28.53
CA LYS A 332 1.83 -19.88 -29.71
C LYS A 332 1.40 -21.35 -29.62
N ASP A 333 1.53 -21.97 -28.44
CA ASP A 333 1.06 -23.33 -28.18
C ASP A 333 -0.48 -23.43 -28.27
N ALA A 334 -1.20 -22.32 -28.07
CA ALA A 334 -2.65 -22.20 -28.32
C ALA A 334 -3.00 -21.91 -29.79
N GLY A 335 -2.01 -21.73 -30.67
CA GLY A 335 -2.19 -21.43 -32.09
C GLY A 335 -2.27 -19.93 -32.43
N HIS A 336 -1.84 -19.05 -31.51
CA HIS A 336 -1.85 -17.60 -31.68
C HIS A 336 -0.44 -17.03 -31.70
N ASP A 337 -0.03 -16.42 -32.81
CA ASP A 337 1.23 -15.69 -32.90
C ASP A 337 1.02 -14.25 -32.43
N ILE A 338 1.56 -13.91 -31.26
CA ILE A 338 1.43 -12.59 -30.65
C ILE A 338 2.74 -12.22 -29.96
N ALA A 339 3.13 -10.96 -30.09
CA ALA A 339 4.24 -10.39 -29.34
C ALA A 339 3.70 -9.73 -28.06
N VAL A 340 4.39 -9.96 -26.95
CA VAL A 340 4.09 -9.27 -25.68
C VAL A 340 4.99 -8.03 -25.63
N PRO A 341 4.43 -6.82 -25.41
CA PRO A 341 5.24 -5.62 -25.28
C PRO A 341 6.24 -5.75 -24.13
N PHE A 342 7.39 -5.10 -24.30
CA PHE A 342 8.44 -5.05 -23.29
C PHE A 342 9.20 -3.74 -23.41
N ALA A 343 9.36 -3.05 -22.29
CA ALA A 343 10.17 -1.85 -22.18
C ALA A 343 11.31 -2.10 -21.19
N PRO A 344 12.59 -2.01 -21.60
CA PRO A 344 13.72 -2.07 -20.67
C PRO A 344 13.85 -0.77 -19.87
N GLY A 345 14.75 -0.75 -18.89
CA GLY A 345 15.07 0.41 -18.06
C GLY A 345 14.88 0.19 -16.56
N ARG A 346 14.39 -0.98 -16.13
CA ARG A 346 14.38 -1.32 -14.70
C ARG A 346 15.81 -1.54 -14.22
N THR A 347 16.06 -1.27 -12.95
CA THR A 347 17.37 -1.46 -12.31
C THR A 347 17.27 -2.39 -11.12
N ASP A 348 18.42 -2.86 -10.64
CA ASP A 348 18.52 -3.84 -9.56
C ASP A 348 18.88 -3.12 -8.25
N ALA A 349 17.93 -3.01 -7.32
CA ALA A 349 18.17 -2.43 -5.99
C ALA A 349 19.02 -3.36 -5.13
N SER A 350 19.77 -2.82 -4.17
CA SER A 350 20.53 -3.61 -3.19
C SER A 350 19.70 -3.93 -1.93
N GLN A 351 20.21 -4.83 -1.09
CA GLN A 351 19.57 -5.13 0.19
C GLN A 351 19.62 -3.93 1.15
N GLU A 352 20.70 -3.15 1.11
CA GLU A 352 20.88 -1.92 1.91
C GLU A 352 19.92 -0.80 1.47
N GLN A 353 19.45 -0.85 0.23
CA GLN A 353 18.40 0.03 -0.31
C GLN A 353 16.98 -0.50 -0.06
N THR A 354 16.83 -1.51 0.79
CA THR A 354 15.55 -2.19 1.05
C THR A 354 15.31 -2.32 2.55
N ASP A 355 14.37 -1.53 3.07
CA ASP A 355 13.90 -1.65 4.45
C ASP A 355 12.95 -2.84 4.60
N VAL A 356 13.44 -3.91 5.20
CA VAL A 356 12.71 -5.18 5.34
C VAL A 356 11.39 -5.01 6.10
N GLU A 357 11.34 -4.16 7.12
CA GLU A 357 10.16 -3.96 7.96
C GLU A 357 9.07 -3.25 7.16
N THR A 358 9.44 -2.21 6.40
CA THR A 358 8.47 -1.49 5.57
C THR A 358 7.99 -2.32 4.38
N PHE A 359 8.75 -3.30 3.90
CA PHE A 359 8.31 -4.20 2.83
C PHE A 359 7.33 -5.27 3.32
N ALA A 360 7.28 -5.57 4.62
CA ALA A 360 6.39 -6.60 5.16
C ALA A 360 4.91 -6.32 4.87
N VAL A 361 4.49 -5.05 4.79
CA VAL A 361 3.10 -4.67 4.46
C VAL A 361 2.71 -4.91 3.00
N LEU A 362 3.67 -5.25 2.14
CA LEU A 362 3.45 -5.62 0.74
C LEU A 362 3.30 -7.14 0.56
N GLU A 363 3.53 -7.94 1.60
CA GLU A 363 3.30 -9.38 1.54
C GLU A 363 1.80 -9.66 1.32
N PRO A 364 1.42 -10.33 0.21
CA PRO A 364 0.03 -10.60 -0.07
C PRO A 364 -0.58 -11.54 0.97
N ARG A 365 -1.53 -11.05 1.75
CA ARG A 365 -2.37 -11.88 2.65
C ARG A 365 -3.33 -12.77 1.87
N ALA A 366 -3.73 -12.31 0.68
CA ALA A 366 -4.47 -13.06 -0.30
C ALA A 366 -4.03 -12.62 -1.68
N ASP A 367 -3.91 -13.59 -2.58
CA ASP A 367 -3.63 -13.34 -4.00
C ASP A 367 -4.48 -14.29 -4.82
N GLY A 368 -5.72 -13.87 -5.10
CA GLY A 368 -6.66 -14.67 -5.88
C GLY A 368 -6.17 -14.97 -7.29
N PHE A 369 -5.27 -14.15 -7.86
CA PHE A 369 -4.63 -14.44 -9.15
C PHE A 369 -3.75 -15.70 -9.10
N ARG A 370 -3.17 -16.02 -7.94
CA ARG A 370 -2.44 -17.27 -7.68
C ARG A 370 -3.24 -18.27 -6.82
N ASN A 371 -4.54 -18.04 -6.64
CA ASN A 371 -5.42 -18.84 -5.77
C ASN A 371 -4.87 -19.04 -4.35
N HIS A 372 -4.20 -18.01 -3.81
CA HIS A 372 -3.58 -18.03 -2.49
C HIS A 372 -4.44 -17.28 -1.47
N LEU A 373 -4.60 -17.89 -0.30
CA LEU A 373 -5.25 -17.28 0.86
C LEU A 373 -4.47 -17.68 2.12
N ARG A 374 -4.04 -16.69 2.90
CA ARG A 374 -3.44 -16.92 4.20
C ARG A 374 -4.47 -17.51 5.17
N ALA A 375 -4.03 -18.42 6.03
CA ALA A 375 -4.90 -18.98 7.06
C ALA A 375 -5.41 -17.89 8.03
N GLY A 376 -6.67 -18.00 8.45
CA GLY A 376 -7.27 -17.10 9.45
C GLY A 376 -7.80 -15.76 8.89
N GLU A 377 -7.78 -15.57 7.56
CA GLU A 377 -8.41 -14.41 6.93
C GLU A 377 -9.92 -14.37 7.19
N LYS A 378 -10.43 -13.19 7.56
CA LYS A 378 -11.83 -12.99 7.98
C LYS A 378 -12.76 -12.60 6.84
N LEU A 379 -12.22 -11.93 5.82
CA LEU A 379 -12.99 -11.53 4.64
C LEU A 379 -13.04 -12.70 3.66
N SER A 380 -14.12 -12.76 2.87
CA SER A 380 -14.25 -13.81 1.87
C SER A 380 -13.18 -13.69 0.78
N PRO A 381 -12.73 -14.82 0.20
CA PRO A 381 -11.65 -14.80 -0.80
C PRO A 381 -11.95 -13.91 -2.02
N GLU A 382 -13.21 -13.85 -2.46
CA GLU A 382 -13.65 -13.02 -3.58
C GLU A 382 -13.70 -11.52 -3.23
N THR A 383 -13.91 -11.17 -1.96
CA THR A 383 -13.76 -9.77 -1.50
C THR A 383 -12.29 -9.36 -1.53
N LEU A 384 -11.40 -10.23 -1.08
CA LEU A 384 -9.95 -9.98 -1.10
C LEU A 384 -9.38 -9.98 -2.53
N LEU A 385 -9.96 -10.74 -3.45
CA LEU A 385 -9.63 -10.64 -4.88
C LEU A 385 -9.96 -9.25 -5.43
N LEU A 386 -11.13 -8.70 -5.10
CA LEU A 386 -11.52 -7.36 -5.55
C LEU A 386 -10.60 -6.28 -4.97
N ASP A 387 -10.26 -6.37 -3.68
CA ASP A 387 -9.28 -5.49 -3.03
C ASP A 387 -7.92 -5.55 -3.74
N ARG A 388 -7.46 -6.76 -4.07
CA ARG A 388 -6.22 -6.95 -4.81
C ARG A 388 -6.26 -6.36 -6.22
N ALA A 389 -7.38 -6.53 -6.92
CA ALA A 389 -7.58 -5.94 -8.24
C ALA A 389 -7.59 -4.41 -8.20
N PHE A 390 -8.20 -3.83 -7.17
CA PHE A 390 -8.18 -2.39 -6.90
C PHE A 390 -6.75 -1.89 -6.68
N MET A 391 -5.95 -2.58 -5.86
CA MET A 391 -4.53 -2.24 -5.66
C MET A 391 -3.73 -2.27 -6.97
N LEU A 392 -4.04 -3.20 -7.89
CA LEU A 392 -3.37 -3.29 -9.19
C LEU A 392 -3.97 -2.36 -10.26
N ASN A 393 -4.87 -1.44 -9.89
CA ASN A 393 -5.59 -0.53 -10.80
C ASN A 393 -6.30 -1.26 -11.95
N LEU A 394 -6.85 -2.45 -11.70
CA LEU A 394 -7.52 -3.26 -12.70
C LEU A 394 -9.01 -2.95 -12.76
N SER A 395 -9.53 -2.83 -13.98
CA SER A 395 -10.96 -2.86 -14.24
C SER A 395 -11.52 -4.27 -14.12
N ALA A 396 -12.84 -4.41 -13.99
CA ALA A 396 -13.48 -5.72 -13.91
C ALA A 396 -13.19 -6.63 -15.13
N PRO A 397 -13.15 -6.13 -16.39
CA PRO A 397 -12.73 -6.93 -17.54
C PRO A 397 -11.26 -7.37 -17.49
N GLU A 398 -10.35 -6.50 -17.04
CA GLU A 398 -8.92 -6.83 -16.89
C GLU A 398 -8.70 -7.88 -15.78
N LEU A 399 -9.37 -7.71 -14.64
CA LEU A 399 -9.42 -8.72 -13.57
C LEU A 399 -9.90 -10.07 -14.13
N THR A 400 -10.99 -10.05 -14.89
CA THR A 400 -11.59 -11.27 -15.46
C THR A 400 -10.61 -11.99 -16.37
N VAL A 401 -10.05 -11.29 -17.37
CA VAL A 401 -9.14 -11.91 -18.35
C VAL A 401 -7.86 -12.44 -17.71
N LEU A 402 -7.32 -11.70 -16.72
CA LEU A 402 -6.14 -12.14 -15.97
C LEU A 402 -6.40 -13.41 -15.16
N ILE A 403 -7.54 -13.53 -14.47
CA ILE A 403 -7.88 -14.77 -13.73
C ILE A 403 -7.94 -15.97 -14.68
N GLY A 404 -8.66 -15.84 -15.79
CA GLY A 404 -8.79 -16.94 -16.76
C GLY A 404 -7.44 -17.37 -17.33
N GLY A 405 -6.60 -16.41 -17.73
CA GLY A 405 -5.29 -16.71 -18.30
C GLY A 405 -4.30 -17.27 -17.28
N LEU A 406 -4.21 -16.70 -16.08
CA LEU A 406 -3.29 -17.18 -15.04
C LEU A 406 -3.67 -18.60 -14.55
N ARG A 407 -4.96 -18.94 -14.52
CA ARG A 407 -5.39 -20.34 -14.28
C ARG A 407 -4.98 -21.27 -15.42
N ALA A 408 -5.17 -20.86 -16.68
CA ALA A 408 -4.74 -21.67 -17.83
C ALA A 408 -3.21 -21.86 -17.89
N LEU A 409 -2.45 -20.84 -17.48
CA LEU A 409 -0.98 -20.89 -17.37
C LEU A 409 -0.48 -21.63 -16.13
N ASN A 410 -1.40 -22.07 -15.26
CA ASN A 410 -1.14 -22.83 -14.05
C ASN A 410 -0.09 -22.17 -13.13
N VAL A 411 -0.34 -20.92 -12.73
CA VAL A 411 0.57 -20.16 -11.83
C VAL A 411 0.10 -20.15 -10.37
N ASN A 412 -0.78 -21.09 -10.00
CA ASN A 412 -1.31 -21.15 -8.65
C ASN A 412 -0.19 -21.39 -7.63
N ALA A 413 -0.29 -20.75 -6.47
CA ALA A 413 0.64 -20.95 -5.36
C ALA A 413 0.63 -22.44 -4.96
N GLY A 414 1.83 -23.01 -4.79
CA GLY A 414 2.00 -24.43 -4.48
C GLY A 414 1.50 -25.38 -5.57
N GLN A 415 1.31 -24.91 -6.81
CA GLN A 415 0.77 -25.70 -7.93
C GLN A 415 -0.60 -26.32 -7.60
N SER A 416 -1.42 -25.60 -6.84
CA SER A 416 -2.78 -26.02 -6.50
C SER A 416 -3.64 -26.23 -7.77
N PRO A 417 -4.46 -27.31 -7.84
CA PRO A 417 -5.31 -27.56 -9.01
C PRO A 417 -6.55 -26.65 -9.07
N TYR A 418 -6.82 -25.85 -8.02
CA TYR A 418 -8.05 -25.08 -7.93
C TYR A 418 -8.20 -24.07 -9.06
N GLY A 419 -9.31 -24.14 -9.78
CA GLY A 419 -9.60 -23.22 -10.89
C GLY A 419 -8.87 -23.54 -12.19
N VAL A 420 -7.99 -24.56 -12.24
CA VAL A 420 -7.26 -24.95 -13.46
C VAL A 420 -8.19 -25.79 -14.34
N PHE A 421 -9.20 -25.15 -14.92
CA PHE A 421 -10.22 -25.82 -15.74
C PHE A 421 -9.72 -26.00 -17.18
N THR A 422 -8.66 -26.79 -17.36
CA THR A 422 -8.11 -27.14 -18.67
C THR A 422 -7.32 -28.44 -18.58
N ASP A 423 -7.30 -29.20 -19.68
CA ASP A 423 -6.49 -30.41 -19.84
C ASP A 423 -5.10 -30.12 -20.45
N ARG A 424 -4.80 -28.84 -20.73
CA ARG A 424 -3.56 -28.36 -21.35
C ARG A 424 -2.94 -27.20 -20.57
N PRO A 425 -2.62 -27.39 -19.28
CA PRO A 425 -2.02 -26.35 -18.44
C PRO A 425 -0.72 -25.83 -19.05
N GLY A 426 -0.48 -24.53 -18.94
CA GLY A 426 0.64 -23.83 -19.59
C GLY A 426 0.34 -23.34 -21.02
N THR A 427 -0.88 -23.57 -21.53
CA THR A 427 -1.32 -23.07 -22.85
C THR A 427 -2.35 -21.94 -22.67
N LEU A 428 -2.12 -20.77 -23.27
CA LEU A 428 -2.93 -19.57 -23.01
C LEU A 428 -4.26 -19.63 -23.76
N THR A 429 -5.32 -20.04 -23.07
CA THR A 429 -6.61 -20.36 -23.68
C THR A 429 -7.76 -19.89 -22.80
N ASN A 430 -8.94 -19.71 -23.41
CA ASN A 430 -10.15 -19.31 -22.69
C ASN A 430 -10.86 -20.50 -22.01
N ASP A 431 -10.19 -21.66 -21.87
CA ASP A 431 -10.74 -22.90 -21.33
C ASP A 431 -11.34 -22.70 -19.93
N PHE A 432 -10.75 -21.82 -19.09
CA PHE A 432 -11.30 -21.44 -17.79
C PHE A 432 -12.76 -21.03 -17.87
N PHE A 433 -13.12 -20.10 -18.77
CA PHE A 433 -14.48 -19.58 -18.87
C PHE A 433 -15.43 -20.59 -19.53
N VAL A 434 -14.96 -21.28 -20.56
CA VAL A 434 -15.75 -22.32 -21.26
C VAL A 434 -16.18 -23.40 -20.29
N ASN A 435 -15.25 -23.88 -19.45
CA ASN A 435 -15.51 -24.96 -18.49
C ASN A 435 -16.24 -24.48 -17.24
N LEU A 436 -15.98 -23.26 -16.76
CA LEU A 436 -16.71 -22.66 -15.63
C LEU A 436 -18.19 -22.49 -15.95
N LEU A 437 -18.52 -22.07 -17.18
CA LEU A 437 -19.89 -21.78 -17.61
C LEU A 437 -20.61 -22.99 -18.22
N ASP A 438 -19.98 -24.16 -18.28
CA ASP A 438 -20.61 -25.38 -18.77
C ASP A 438 -21.75 -25.84 -17.83
N PRO A 439 -23.02 -25.81 -18.27
CA PRO A 439 -24.15 -26.18 -17.42
C PRO A 439 -24.15 -27.67 -17.04
N ARG A 440 -23.34 -28.51 -17.71
CA ARG A 440 -23.16 -29.92 -17.38
C ARG A 440 -22.33 -30.12 -16.11
N THR A 441 -21.66 -29.08 -15.62
CA THR A 441 -20.96 -29.12 -14.32
C THR A 441 -21.88 -28.58 -13.22
N GLU A 442 -22.09 -29.35 -12.16
CA GLU A 442 -22.76 -28.95 -10.93
C GLU A 442 -21.72 -28.66 -9.85
N TRP A 443 -21.79 -27.50 -9.20
CA TRP A 443 -20.86 -27.09 -8.15
C TRP A 443 -21.43 -27.32 -6.75
N LYS A 444 -20.65 -27.93 -5.87
CA LYS A 444 -21.00 -28.15 -4.45
C LYS A 444 -19.83 -27.77 -3.55
N THR A 445 -20.11 -27.32 -2.33
CA THR A 445 -19.07 -27.14 -1.30
C THR A 445 -18.38 -28.47 -1.02
N ALA A 446 -17.05 -28.48 -1.00
CA ALA A 446 -16.27 -29.64 -0.61
C ALA A 446 -16.50 -29.95 0.88
N GLN A 447 -16.51 -31.23 1.24
CA GLN A 447 -16.71 -31.64 2.64
C GLN A 447 -15.43 -31.54 3.49
N SER A 448 -14.26 -31.56 2.86
CA SER A 448 -12.96 -31.67 3.54
C SER A 448 -12.28 -30.34 3.84
N SER A 449 -12.71 -29.26 3.17
CA SER A 449 -11.97 -28.00 3.15
C SER A 449 -12.90 -26.79 3.03
N GLU A 450 -12.67 -25.79 3.87
CA GLU A 450 -13.38 -24.51 3.80
C GLU A 450 -13.01 -23.75 2.52
N ASN A 451 -13.96 -23.01 1.94
CA ASN A 451 -13.79 -22.22 0.71
C ASN A 451 -13.38 -23.02 -0.55
N VAL A 452 -13.50 -24.35 -0.51
CA VAL A 452 -13.25 -25.23 -1.65
C VAL A 452 -14.57 -25.81 -2.16
N TYR A 453 -14.66 -25.97 -3.48
CA TYR A 453 -15.83 -26.45 -4.19
C TYR A 453 -15.44 -27.54 -5.18
N GLU A 454 -16.31 -28.51 -5.35
CA GLU A 454 -16.19 -29.58 -6.34
C GLU A 454 -17.18 -29.36 -7.47
N GLY A 455 -16.67 -29.31 -8.70
CA GLY A 455 -17.47 -29.33 -9.92
C GLY A 455 -17.62 -30.76 -10.40
N ARG A 456 -18.85 -31.28 -10.37
CA ARG A 456 -19.17 -32.66 -10.75
C ARG A 456 -19.97 -32.70 -12.04
N ASP A 457 -19.75 -33.71 -12.87
CA ASP A 457 -20.65 -33.96 -14.00
C ASP A 457 -22.08 -34.18 -13.48
N ARG A 458 -23.03 -33.45 -14.05
CA ARG A 458 -24.42 -33.45 -13.58
C ARG A 458 -25.14 -34.78 -13.82
N ALA A 459 -24.71 -35.59 -14.80
CA ALA A 459 -25.32 -36.87 -15.13
C ALA A 459 -24.69 -38.04 -14.37
N THR A 460 -23.35 -38.06 -14.23
CA THR A 460 -22.61 -39.18 -13.62
C THR A 460 -22.24 -38.93 -12.15
N GLY A 461 -22.15 -37.66 -11.73
CA GLY A 461 -21.68 -37.27 -10.40
C GLY A 461 -20.16 -37.31 -10.23
N GLU A 462 -19.40 -37.67 -11.28
CA GLU A 462 -17.94 -37.72 -11.25
C GLU A 462 -17.33 -36.32 -11.07
N VAL A 463 -16.30 -36.20 -10.23
CA VAL A 463 -15.57 -34.93 -10.05
C VAL A 463 -14.81 -34.61 -11.33
N ARG A 464 -15.07 -33.45 -11.89
CA ARG A 464 -14.35 -32.88 -13.04
C ARG A 464 -13.29 -31.89 -12.59
N TRP A 465 -13.68 -30.99 -11.69
CA TRP A 465 -12.88 -29.83 -11.31
C TRP A 465 -12.97 -29.56 -9.82
N THR A 466 -11.95 -28.90 -9.28
CA THR A 466 -11.97 -28.29 -7.96
C THR A 466 -11.69 -26.80 -8.07
N ALA A 467 -12.25 -26.00 -7.18
CA ALA A 467 -12.25 -24.55 -7.27
C ALA A 467 -12.30 -23.91 -5.89
N THR A 468 -11.96 -22.63 -5.81
CA THR A 468 -12.26 -21.78 -4.65
C THR A 468 -13.34 -20.76 -4.99
N ALA A 469 -13.75 -19.97 -3.99
CA ALA A 469 -14.69 -18.86 -4.21
C ALA A 469 -14.15 -17.82 -5.21
N VAL A 470 -12.82 -17.64 -5.29
CA VAL A 470 -12.15 -16.77 -6.26
C VAL A 470 -12.42 -17.21 -7.70
N ASP A 471 -12.53 -18.52 -7.94
CA ASP A 471 -12.81 -19.05 -9.27
C ASP A 471 -14.31 -18.96 -9.59
N LEU A 472 -15.16 -19.35 -8.64
CA LEU A 472 -16.60 -19.46 -8.86
C LEU A 472 -17.34 -18.12 -8.86
N VAL A 473 -16.75 -17.05 -8.30
CA VAL A 473 -17.38 -15.72 -8.33
C VAL A 473 -17.63 -15.26 -9.77
N PHE A 474 -16.80 -15.66 -10.74
CA PHE A 474 -16.97 -15.37 -12.17
C PHE A 474 -18.13 -16.13 -12.81
N GLY A 475 -18.65 -17.18 -12.18
CA GLY A 475 -19.86 -17.88 -12.60
C GLY A 475 -21.13 -17.40 -11.87
N SER A 476 -20.97 -16.60 -10.82
CA SER A 476 -22.02 -16.26 -9.83
C SER A 476 -22.38 -14.77 -9.81
N HIS A 477 -21.40 -13.88 -9.63
CA HIS A 477 -21.65 -12.44 -9.57
C HIS A 477 -22.08 -11.93 -10.95
N SER A 478 -23.27 -11.35 -11.06
CA SER A 478 -23.93 -11.07 -12.34
C SER A 478 -23.08 -10.26 -13.33
N GLN A 479 -22.33 -9.27 -12.86
CA GLN A 479 -21.43 -8.47 -13.70
C GLN A 479 -20.15 -9.23 -14.11
N LEU A 480 -19.57 -10.03 -13.20
CA LEU A 480 -18.37 -10.80 -13.53
C LEU A 480 -18.70 -11.96 -14.46
N ARG A 481 -19.88 -12.55 -14.28
CA ARG A 481 -20.44 -13.54 -15.18
C ARG A 481 -20.65 -12.99 -16.59
N ALA A 482 -21.18 -11.77 -16.72
CA ALA A 482 -21.31 -11.14 -18.03
C ALA A 482 -19.94 -10.98 -18.73
N ASN A 483 -18.88 -10.62 -17.99
CA ASN A 483 -17.53 -10.57 -18.55
C ASN A 483 -17.00 -11.98 -18.91
N ALA A 484 -17.25 -12.98 -18.07
CA ALA A 484 -16.86 -14.37 -18.33
C ALA A 484 -17.55 -14.93 -19.58
N GLU A 485 -18.84 -14.61 -19.79
CA GLU A 485 -19.60 -15.01 -20.97
C GLU A 485 -18.98 -14.45 -22.26
N VAL A 486 -18.49 -13.20 -22.25
CA VAL A 486 -17.75 -12.63 -23.39
C VAL A 486 -16.52 -13.46 -23.75
N TYR A 487 -15.76 -13.95 -22.76
CA TYR A 487 -14.58 -14.76 -23.03
C TYR A 487 -14.88 -16.24 -23.26
N ALA A 488 -16.08 -16.73 -22.94
CA ALA A 488 -16.49 -18.11 -23.17
C ALA A 488 -17.06 -18.37 -24.57
N THR A 489 -17.35 -17.33 -25.36
CA THR A 489 -17.90 -17.51 -26.71
C THR A 489 -16.88 -18.15 -27.66
N ALA A 490 -17.39 -18.84 -28.69
CA ALA A 490 -16.55 -19.58 -29.64
C ALA A 490 -15.62 -18.67 -30.47
N ASP A 491 -15.97 -17.40 -30.65
CA ASP A 491 -15.22 -16.37 -31.37
C ASP A 491 -14.27 -15.56 -30.47
N ALA A 492 -14.23 -15.83 -29.16
CA ALA A 492 -13.45 -15.04 -28.21
C ALA A 492 -11.97 -15.44 -28.09
N LYS A 493 -11.50 -16.53 -28.74
CA LYS A 493 -10.14 -17.06 -28.53
C LYS A 493 -9.03 -16.04 -28.77
N GLU A 494 -9.06 -15.38 -29.93
CA GLU A 494 -8.08 -14.34 -30.27
C GLU A 494 -8.23 -13.09 -29.38
N LYS A 495 -9.49 -12.69 -29.11
CA LYS A 495 -9.78 -11.57 -28.21
C LYS A 495 -9.23 -11.82 -26.81
N PHE A 496 -9.43 -13.02 -26.28
CA PHE A 496 -8.93 -13.43 -24.97
C PHE A 496 -7.41 -13.33 -24.89
N VAL A 497 -6.68 -13.87 -25.88
CA VAL A 497 -5.21 -13.80 -25.91
C VAL A 497 -4.73 -12.35 -25.96
N ARG A 498 -5.29 -11.53 -26.86
CA ARG A 498 -4.90 -10.12 -26.98
C ARG A 498 -5.20 -9.33 -25.69
N ASP A 499 -6.38 -9.50 -25.13
CA ASP A 499 -6.80 -8.77 -23.94
C ASP A 499 -6.02 -9.26 -22.69
N PHE A 500 -5.65 -10.54 -22.62
CA PHE A 500 -4.74 -11.07 -21.60
C PHE A 500 -3.35 -10.43 -21.72
N VAL A 501 -2.78 -10.39 -22.92
CA VAL A 501 -1.46 -9.77 -23.17
C VAL A 501 -1.47 -8.28 -22.79
N ALA A 502 -2.54 -7.55 -23.12
CA ALA A 502 -2.67 -6.15 -22.74
C ALA A 502 -2.75 -5.96 -21.21
N ALA A 503 -3.53 -6.79 -20.52
CA ALA A 503 -3.64 -6.74 -19.06
C ALA A 503 -2.34 -7.18 -18.37
N TRP A 504 -1.63 -8.16 -18.93
CA TRP A 504 -0.31 -8.60 -18.47
C TRP A 504 0.72 -7.47 -18.58
N ASP A 505 0.84 -6.86 -19.77
CA ASP A 505 1.76 -5.74 -20.01
C ASP A 505 1.47 -4.55 -19.07
N LYS A 506 0.18 -4.22 -18.86
CA LYS A 506 -0.22 -3.22 -17.87
C LYS A 506 0.35 -3.52 -16.49
N VAL A 507 0.16 -4.74 -15.97
CA VAL A 507 0.65 -5.12 -14.63
C VAL A 507 2.17 -5.06 -14.57
N MET A 508 2.86 -5.52 -15.61
CA MET A 508 4.32 -5.47 -15.66
C MET A 508 4.87 -4.04 -15.61
N ASN A 509 4.10 -3.04 -16.06
CA ASN A 509 4.52 -1.64 -16.14
C ASN A 509 3.90 -0.72 -15.08
N LEU A 510 3.21 -1.24 -14.06
CA LEU A 510 2.53 -0.42 -13.03
C LEU A 510 3.48 0.51 -12.25
N ASP A 511 4.76 0.17 -12.14
CA ASP A 511 5.79 0.95 -11.45
C ASP A 511 6.74 1.73 -12.38
N ARG A 512 6.47 1.73 -13.69
CA ARG A 512 7.33 2.35 -14.72
C ARG A 512 7.08 3.84 -14.88
N PHE A 513 7.16 4.55 -13.76
CA PHE A 513 7.03 6.01 -13.72
C PHE A 513 8.19 6.75 -14.39
N ASP A 514 9.31 6.06 -14.65
CA ASP A 514 10.41 6.56 -15.47
C ASP A 514 10.03 6.75 -16.95
N LEU A 515 8.93 6.13 -17.41
CA LEU A 515 8.42 6.24 -18.77
C LEU A 515 7.18 7.14 -18.90
N ALA A 516 6.71 7.74 -17.80
CA ALA A 516 5.41 8.41 -17.69
C ALA A 516 5.38 9.85 -18.23
#